data_AF-A0A0U1NT06-F1
#
_entry.id   AF-A0A0U1NT06-F1
#
_cell.length_a   1.000
_cell.length_b   1.000
_cell.length_c   1.000
_cell.angle_alpha   90.00
_cell.angle_beta   90.00
_cell.angle_gamma   90.00
#
_symmetry.space_group_name_H-M   'P 1'
#
loop_
_entity.id
_entity.type
_entity.pdbx_description
1 polymer ?
#
loop_
_entity_poly.entity_id
_entity_poly.type
_entity_poly.pdbx_seq_one_letter_code
_entity_poly.pdbx_strand_id
1 'polypeptide(L)' 'MVIQSNMSPKAIVEVWKNTAPIFEKFNVPLSEKALETLFETDTLTKLLVELNSVVGSSSVTCIEGG' A
#
# COMPACT_ATOMS: atom_id res chain seq x y z
N MET A 1 4.52 8.46 -8.05
CA MET A 1 5.03 8.33 -6.65
C MET A 1 4.69 6.93 -6.18
N VAL A 2 5.63 6.22 -5.56
CA VAL A 2 5.47 4.81 -5.14
C VAL A 2 5.63 4.69 -3.62
N ILE A 3 4.97 3.69 -3.04
CA ILE A 3 5.03 3.39 -1.62
C ILE A 3 6.28 2.55 -1.34
N GLN A 4 7.03 2.93 -0.30
CA GLN A 4 8.24 2.25 0.14
C GLN A 4 8.10 1.62 1.52
N SER A 5 8.92 0.62 1.81
CA SER A 5 8.94 -0.12 3.08
C SER A 5 9.29 0.72 4.31
N ASN A 6 10.06 1.80 4.10
CA ASN A 6 10.44 2.71 5.18
C ASN A 6 9.32 3.67 5.58
N MET A 7 8.21 3.71 4.82
CA MET A 7 7.06 4.56 5.12
C MET A 7 6.18 3.92 6.18
N SER A 8 5.48 4.75 6.95
CA SER A 8 4.55 4.29 7.97
C SER A 8 3.15 4.12 7.38
N PRO A 9 2.39 3.07 7.75
CA PRO A 9 1.04 2.83 7.23
C PRO A 9 0.10 4.02 7.46
N LYS A 10 0.26 4.74 8.58
CA LYS A 10 -0.47 6.00 8.85
C LYS A 10 -0.20 7.06 7.78
N ALA A 11 1.07 7.35 7.50
CA ALA A 11 1.47 8.33 6.49
C ALA A 11 1.04 7.90 5.07
N ILE A 12 1.11 6.61 4.77
CA ILE A 12 0.67 6.06 3.48
C ILE A 12 -0.83 6.28 3.29
N VAL A 13 -1.67 5.99 4.29
CA VAL A 13 -3.11 6.23 4.20
C VAL A 13 -3.44 7.72 4.12
N GLU A 14 -2.68 8.58 4.80
CA GLU A 14 -2.89 10.04 4.70
C GLU A 14 -2.65 10.57 3.29
N VAL A 15 -1.59 10.09 2.61
CA VAL A 15 -1.27 10.48 1.23
C VAL A 15 -2.16 9.75 0.22
N TRP A 16 -2.37 8.44 0.41
CA TRP A 16 -3.14 7.56 -0.45
C TRP A 16 -4.28 6.91 0.32
N LYS A 17 -5.36 7.67 0.55
CA LYS A 17 -6.54 7.21 1.30
C LYS A 17 -7.15 5.92 0.77
N ASN A 18 -7.01 5.65 -0.53
CA ASN A 18 -7.48 4.41 -1.17
C ASN A 18 -6.72 3.14 -0.74
N THR A 19 -5.61 3.28 -0.01
CA THR A 19 -4.84 2.14 0.52
C THR A 19 -5.31 1.66 1.89
N ALA A 20 -6.16 2.43 2.59
CA ALA A 20 -6.79 2.01 3.85
C ALA A 20 -7.37 0.58 3.84
N PRO A 21 -8.18 0.17 2.84
CA PRO A 21 -8.73 -1.18 2.80
C PRO A 21 -7.66 -2.28 2.62
N ILE A 22 -6.49 -1.97 2.06
CA ILE A 22 -5.38 -2.93 1.97
C ILE A 22 -4.80 -3.19 3.36
N PHE A 23 -4.58 -2.13 4.15
CA PHE A 23 -4.10 -2.30 5.52
C PHE A 23 -5.09 -3.11 6.36
N GLU A 24 -6.40 -2.87 6.22
CA GLU A 24 -7.42 -3.69 6.88
C GLU A 24 -7.40 -5.15 6.42
N LYS A 25 -7.30 -5.41 5.11
CA LYS A 25 -7.19 -6.77 4.54
C LYS A 25 -6.01 -7.56 5.11
N PHE A 26 -4.88 -6.89 5.34
CA PHE A 26 -3.68 -7.48 5.93
C PHE A 26 -3.66 -7.40 7.47
N ASN A 27 -4.73 -6.92 8.12
CA ASN A 27 -4.84 -6.72 9.57
C ASN A 27 -3.71 -5.85 10.14
N VAL A 28 -3.34 -4.81 9.40
CA VAL A 28 -2.25 -3.89 9.73
C VAL A 28 -2.79 -2.69 10.49
N PRO A 29 -2.37 -2.46 11.75
CA PRO A 29 -2.70 -1.22 12.43
C PRO A 29 -1.97 -0.04 11.78
N LEU A 30 -2.66 1.09 11.62
CA LEU A 30 -2.08 2.35 11.16
C LEU A 30 -1.15 2.93 12.23
N SER A 31 0.07 2.41 12.27
CA SER A 31 1.12 2.86 13.15
C SER A 31 1.99 3.94 12.50
N GLU A 32 2.73 4.67 13.34
CA GLU A 32 3.80 5.57 12.94
C GLU A 32 5.12 4.84 12.66
N LYS A 33 5.17 3.53 12.97
CA LYS A 33 6.30 2.66 12.65
C LYS A 33 6.37 2.33 11.15
N ALA A 34 7.58 2.16 10.63
CA ALA A 34 7.80 1.77 9.24
C ALA A 34 7.30 0.35 8.95
N LEU A 35 6.79 0.11 7.74
CA LEU A 35 6.28 -1.21 7.35
C LEU A 35 7.34 -2.32 7.49
N GLU A 36 8.61 -2.03 7.18
CA GLU A 36 9.71 -2.99 7.37
C GLU A 36 9.92 -3.44 8.83
N THR A 37 9.45 -2.64 9.80
CA THR A 37 9.54 -3.00 11.22
C THR A 37 8.32 -3.76 11.71
N LEU A 38 7.21 -3.70 10.96
CA LEU A 38 5.94 -4.34 11.27
C LEU A 38 5.79 -5.69 10.57
N PHE A 39 6.46 -5.89 9.44
CA PHE A 39 6.36 -7.07 8.58
C PHE A 39 7.73 -7.63 8.24
N GLU A 40 7.81 -8.96 8.17
CA GLU A 40 8.95 -9.62 7.53
C GLU A 40 8.99 -9.31 6.03
N THR A 41 10.20 -9.36 5.46
CA THR A 41 10.49 -8.98 4.06
C THR A 41 9.53 -9.61 3.04
N ASP A 42 9.11 -10.86 3.26
CA ASP A 42 8.23 -11.60 2.35
C ASP A 42 6.80 -11.03 2.33
N THR A 43 6.24 -10.79 3.53
CA THR A 43 4.91 -10.18 3.71
C THR A 43 4.92 -8.72 3.29
N LEU A 44 5.99 -8.00 3.62
CA LEU A 44 6.22 -6.62 3.23
C LEU A 44 6.22 -6.47 1.70
N THR A 45 6.90 -7.36 0.99
CA THR A 45 6.96 -7.34 -0.47
C THR A 45 5.57 -7.52 -1.07
N LYS A 46 4.78 -8.48 -0.58
CA LYS A 46 3.39 -8.71 -1.01
C LYS A 46 2.50 -7.49 -0.75
N LEU A 47 2.62 -6.89 0.43
CA LEU A 47 1.87 -5.69 0.80
C LEU A 47 2.24 -4.51 -0.11
N LEU A 48 3.53 -4.27 -0.34
CA LEU A 48 4.01 -3.19 -1.21
C LEU A 48 3.54 -3.36 -2.65
N VAL A 49 3.47 -4.58 -3.17
CA VAL A 49 2.93 -4.86 -4.51
C VAL A 49 1.45 -4.49 -4.58
N GLU A 50 0.63 -4.92 -3.62
CA GLU A 50 -0.80 -4.56 -3.58
C GLU A 50 -1.01 -3.05 -3.43
N LEU A 51 -0.25 -2.41 -2.54
CA LEU A 51 -0.30 -0.97 -2.29
C LEU A 51 0.07 -0.18 -3.55
N ASN A 52 1.19 -0.50 -4.18
CA ASN A 52 1.62 0.14 -5.41
C ASN A 52 0.72 -0.21 -6.60
N SER A 53 0.09 -1.38 -6.60
CA SER A 53 -0.92 -1.75 -7.59
C SER A 53 -2.12 -0.80 -7.50
N VAL A 54 -2.64 -0.48 -6.31
CA VAL A 54 -3.75 0.48 -6.16
C VAL A 54 -3.33 1.91 -6.47
N VAL A 55 -2.15 2.34 -6.01
CA VAL A 55 -1.63 3.69 -6.31
C VAL A 55 -1.35 3.87 -7.81
N GLY A 56 -0.79 2.85 -8.46
CA GLY A 56 -0.49 2.84 -9.89
C GLY A 56 -1.72 2.60 -10.77
N SER A 57 -2.69 1.81 -10.30
CA SER A 57 -3.93 1.52 -11.04
C SER A 57 -4.87 2.72 -11.12
N SER A 58 -4.64 3.76 -10.31
CA SER A 58 -5.32 5.05 -10.50
C SER A 58 -4.97 5.72 -11.85
N SER A 59 -3.99 5.17 -12.60
CA SER A 59 -3.64 5.58 -13.97
C SER A 59 -4.14 4.62 -15.07
N VAL A 60 -4.88 3.55 -14.73
CA VAL A 60 -5.33 2.57 -15.74
C VAL A 60 -6.83 2.30 -15.64
N THR A 61 -7.61 3.30 -16.03
CA THR A 61 -8.76 3.01 -16.89
C THR A 61 -8.25 2.65 -18.29
N CYS A 62 -7.55 1.51 -18.45
CA CYS A 62 -7.58 0.83 -19.74
C CYS A 62 -8.90 0.08 -19.78
N ILE A 63 -9.92 0.83 -20.18
CA ILE A 63 -11.15 0.27 -20.70
C ILE A 63 -10.78 -0.80 -21.72
N GLU A 64 -11.18 -2.03 -21.42
CA GLU A 64 -11.30 -3.11 -22.37
C GLU A 64 -12.33 -2.66 -23.42
N GLY A 65 -11.91 -2.39 -24.67
CA GLY A 65 -12.83 -2.16 -25.79
C GLY A 65 -12.46 -1.01 -26.73
N GLY A 66 -11.90 -1.38 -27.89
CA GLY A 66 -11.78 -0.58 -29.11
C GLY A 66 -11.56 -1.50 -30.30
#